data_AF-A0A7S1HEN5-F1
#
_entry.id   AF-A0A7S1HEN5-F1
#
_cell.length_a   1.000
_cell.length_b   1.000
_cell.length_c   1.000
_cell.angle_alpha   90.00
_cell.angle_beta   90.00
_cell.angle_gamma   90.00
#
_symmetry.space_group_name_H-M   'P 1'
#
loop_
_entity.id
_entity.type
_entity.pdbx_description
1 polymer ?
#
loop_
_entity_poly.entity_id
_entity_poly.type
_entity_poly.pdbx_seq_one_letter_code
_entity_poly.pdbx_strand_id
1 'polypeptide(L)'
;CGSGRTVEIPIELGALGLCALRQSIGGLPSEMRLDAACACVSVMREGLWDERVQEEGCALLAELPAVDVWASGGLDAACACLRRHVQCEDVIVQSFSVLLKAFKSKQLRGKVDALGCVGAACKSIRAHLASECAVSGGIALLRAASITRTGALDVDARGIVATLEGAVRRYRHPLAGEARELIERVEWAKRQTKPTLLRPWAHCSGVGAGKAGRAG
;
A
#
# COMPACT_ATOMS: atom_id res chain seq x y z
N CYS A 1 30.65 -1.51 -15.51
CA CYS A 1 31.06 -1.49 -14.09
C CYS A 1 31.55 -0.08 -13.74
N GLY A 2 30.64 0.82 -13.37
CA GLY A 2 30.95 2.21 -13.03
C GLY A 2 30.75 2.44 -11.54
N SER A 3 31.78 2.97 -10.88
CA SER A 3 31.86 3.48 -9.50
C SER A 3 30.65 3.24 -8.58
N GLY A 4 30.68 2.11 -7.88
CA GLY A 4 29.71 1.74 -6.84
C GLY A 4 29.84 2.61 -5.59
N ARG A 5 28.98 3.62 -5.48
CA ARG A 5 28.57 4.17 -4.19
C ARG A 5 27.17 3.64 -3.90
N THR A 6 27.09 2.58 -3.10
CA THR A 6 25.82 2.10 -2.56
C THR A 6 25.35 3.08 -1.48
N VAL A 7 24.05 3.36 -1.45
CA VAL A 7 23.46 4.05 -0.30
C VAL A 7 23.26 3.02 0.79
N GLU A 8 24.00 3.17 1.89
CA GLU A 8 23.83 2.34 3.09
C GLU A 8 23.43 3.21 4.26
N ILE A 9 22.38 2.79 4.95
CA ILE A 9 22.00 3.34 6.25
C ILE A 9 22.41 2.29 7.27
N PRO A 10 23.40 2.56 8.12
CA PRO A 10 23.69 1.68 9.25
C PRO A 10 22.40 1.46 10.04
N ILE A 11 21.97 0.21 10.20
CA ILE A 11 20.70 -0.16 10.84
C ILE A 11 20.63 0.43 12.26
N GLU A 12 21.77 0.52 12.94
CA GLU A 12 21.92 1.11 14.27
C GLU A 12 21.51 2.59 14.35
N LEU A 13 21.58 3.32 13.23
CA LEU A 13 21.10 4.72 13.17
C LEU A 13 19.58 4.80 13.06
N GLY A 14 18.90 3.71 12.68
CA GLY A 14 17.44 3.59 12.64
C GLY A 14 16.75 4.82 12.04
N ALA A 15 15.86 5.44 12.82
CA ALA A 15 15.10 6.61 12.41
C ALA A 15 15.97 7.85 12.11
N LEU A 16 17.09 8.04 12.83
CA LEU A 16 18.01 9.17 12.56
C LEU A 16 18.69 9.02 11.21
N GLY A 17 19.09 7.79 10.87
CA GLY A 17 19.66 7.46 9.56
C GLY A 17 18.66 7.70 8.42
N LEU A 18 17.40 7.30 8.62
CA LEU A 18 16.31 7.55 7.66
C LEU A 18 16.04 9.05 7.49
N CYS A 19 15.96 9.80 8.59
CA CYS A 19 15.74 11.24 8.56
C CYS A 19 16.85 11.98 7.80
N ALA A 20 18.12 11.64 8.08
CA ALA A 20 19.27 12.22 7.38
C ALA A 20 19.26 11.88 5.88
N LEU A 21 18.96 10.63 5.52
CA LEU A 21 18.87 10.22 4.12
C LEU A 21 17.76 10.99 3.40
N ARG A 22 16.59 11.09 4.03
CA ARG A 22 15.43 11.85 3.50
C ARG A 22 15.81 13.31 3.23
N GLN A 23 16.47 13.99 4.17
CA GLN A 23 16.92 15.37 3.97
C GLN A 23 17.86 15.53 2.76
N SER A 24 18.60 14.48 2.39
CA SER A 24 19.52 14.49 1.24
C SER A 24 18.91 13.97 -0.07
N ILE A 25 17.71 13.38 -0.03
CA ILE A 25 17.14 12.60 -1.14
C ILE A 25 16.96 13.43 -2.42
N GLY A 26 16.65 14.73 -2.28
CA GLY A 26 16.49 15.65 -3.41
C GLY A 26 17.78 15.92 -4.18
N GLY A 27 18.94 15.78 -3.53
CA GLY A 27 20.26 15.92 -4.13
C GLY A 27 20.82 14.62 -4.72
N LEU A 28 20.15 13.47 -4.51
CA LEU A 28 20.64 12.20 -5.02
C LEU A 28 20.42 12.06 -6.54
N PRO A 29 21.46 11.61 -7.28
CA PRO A 29 21.32 11.16 -8.66
C PRO A 29 20.22 10.10 -8.79
N SER A 30 19.54 10.05 -9.92
CA SER A 30 18.44 9.09 -10.16
C SER A 30 18.86 7.63 -9.97
N GLU A 31 20.10 7.29 -10.30
CA GLU A 31 20.65 5.93 -10.13
C GLU A 31 20.78 5.49 -8.67
N MET A 32 20.92 6.43 -7.72
CA MET A 32 21.08 6.12 -6.29
C MET A 32 19.75 6.09 -5.53
N ARG A 33 18.64 6.51 -6.16
CA ARG A 33 17.33 6.58 -5.51
C ARG A 33 16.74 5.21 -5.22
N LEU A 34 17.01 4.22 -6.09
CA LEU A 34 16.64 2.84 -5.84
C LEU A 34 17.41 2.25 -4.65
N ASP A 35 18.72 2.49 -4.58
CA ASP A 35 19.53 2.03 -3.44
C ASP A 35 19.06 2.67 -2.13
N ALA A 36 18.73 3.96 -2.15
CA ALA A 36 18.12 4.65 -1.02
C ALA A 36 16.77 4.02 -0.61
N ALA A 37 15.92 3.67 -1.58
CA ALA A 37 14.66 2.97 -1.33
C ALA A 37 14.89 1.60 -0.69
N CYS A 38 15.86 0.83 -1.20
CA CYS A 38 16.23 -0.48 -0.68
C CYS A 38 16.78 -0.39 0.75
N ALA A 39 17.70 0.54 1.01
CA ALA A 39 18.24 0.78 2.34
C ALA A 39 17.14 1.15 3.33
N CYS A 40 16.22 2.05 2.92
CA CYS A 40 15.06 2.42 3.72
C CYS A 40 14.20 1.20 4.10
N VAL A 41 13.83 0.38 3.11
CA VAL A 41 13.01 -0.83 3.34
C VAL A 41 13.73 -1.82 4.25
N SER A 42 15.04 -2.00 4.11
CA SER A 42 15.84 -2.86 5.00
C SER A 42 15.79 -2.38 6.45
N VAL A 43 16.02 -1.09 6.70
CA VAL A 43 15.94 -0.52 8.05
C VAL A 43 14.53 -0.67 8.63
N MET A 44 13.48 -0.42 7.83
CA MET A 44 12.09 -0.64 8.24
C MET A 44 11.79 -2.10 8.60
N ARG A 45 12.43 -3.06 7.92
CA ARG A 45 12.27 -4.50 8.19
C ARG A 45 13.01 -4.97 9.44
N GLU A 46 14.07 -4.29 9.85
CA GLU A 46 14.76 -4.58 11.10
C GLU A 46 14.04 -3.90 12.27
N GLY A 47 13.62 -2.64 12.09
CA GLY A 47 12.88 -1.85 13.08
C GLY A 47 11.36 -2.05 13.05
N LEU A 48 10.87 -3.29 12.86
CA LEU A 48 9.44 -3.57 12.58
C LEU A 48 8.45 -2.95 13.59
N TRP A 49 8.87 -2.86 14.85
CA TRP A 49 8.05 -2.38 15.96
C TRP A 49 8.39 -0.96 16.41
N ASP A 50 9.41 -0.34 15.80
CA ASP A 50 9.77 1.04 16.08
C ASP A 50 8.93 1.97 15.19
N GLU A 51 7.95 2.63 15.80
CA GLU A 51 7.03 3.53 15.10
C GLU A 51 7.76 4.68 14.40
N ARG A 52 8.83 5.21 15.00
CA ARG A 52 9.59 6.33 14.44
C ARG A 52 10.41 5.89 13.23
N VAL A 53 10.95 4.67 13.25
CA VAL A 53 11.57 4.06 12.06
C VAL A 53 10.54 3.90 10.94
N GLN A 54 9.34 3.42 11.25
CA GLN A 54 8.30 3.25 10.22
C GLN A 54 7.78 4.58 9.68
N GLU A 55 7.64 5.59 10.53
CA GLU A 55 7.20 6.93 10.14
C GLU A 55 8.20 7.57 9.17
N GLU A 56 9.47 7.69 9.57
CA GLU A 56 10.52 8.27 8.73
C GLU A 56 10.76 7.45 7.47
N GLY A 57 10.65 6.12 7.58
CA GLY A 57 10.77 5.23 6.44
C GLY A 57 9.65 5.45 5.42
N CYS A 58 8.40 5.51 5.86
CA CYS A 58 7.27 5.81 4.97
C CYS A 58 7.37 7.22 4.38
N ALA A 59 7.81 8.20 5.17
CA ALA A 59 7.97 9.57 4.69
C ALA A 59 9.05 9.68 3.61
N LEU A 60 10.19 8.99 3.78
CA LEU A 60 11.24 8.89 2.78
C LEU A 60 10.72 8.20 1.50
N LEU A 61 10.05 7.07 1.63
CA LEU A 61 9.45 6.37 0.48
C LEU A 61 8.43 7.25 -0.26
N ALA A 62 7.70 8.11 0.44
CA ALA A 62 6.73 9.02 -0.18
C ALA A 62 7.41 10.08 -1.07
N GLU A 63 8.66 10.46 -0.77
CA GLU A 63 9.45 11.42 -1.56
C GLU A 63 10.07 10.77 -2.81
N LEU A 64 10.35 9.46 -2.76
CA LEU A 64 10.98 8.72 -3.86
C LEU A 64 10.04 8.43 -5.06
N PRO A 65 10.56 8.35 -6.29
CA PRO A 65 9.77 7.97 -7.46
C PRO A 65 9.02 6.65 -7.25
N ALA A 66 7.75 6.59 -7.69
CA ALA A 66 6.91 5.42 -7.43
C ALA A 66 7.50 4.10 -7.97
N VAL A 67 8.23 4.18 -9.08
CA VAL A 67 8.93 3.02 -9.69
C VAL A 67 10.02 2.46 -8.78
N ASP A 68 10.77 3.33 -8.10
CA ASP A 68 11.85 2.93 -7.18
C ASP A 68 11.25 2.31 -5.92
N VAL A 69 10.18 2.93 -5.38
CA VAL A 69 9.40 2.41 -4.25
C VAL A 69 8.81 1.02 -4.57
N TRP A 70 8.33 0.81 -5.80
CA TRP A 70 7.88 -0.51 -6.23
C TRP A 70 9.04 -1.50 -6.28
N ALA A 71 10.13 -1.14 -6.94
CA ALA A 71 11.27 -2.02 -7.17
C ALA A 71 11.97 -2.45 -5.86
N SER A 72 11.95 -1.60 -4.83
CA SER A 72 12.51 -1.92 -3.51
C SER A 72 11.59 -2.74 -2.60
N GLY A 73 10.32 -2.95 -2.99
CA GLY A 73 9.30 -3.54 -2.11
C GLY A 73 8.75 -2.56 -1.06
N GLY A 74 8.88 -1.25 -1.29
CA GLY A 74 8.35 -0.21 -0.41
C GLY A 74 6.82 -0.21 -0.29
N LEU A 75 6.09 -0.71 -1.30
CA LEU A 75 4.63 -0.87 -1.17
C LEU A 75 4.24 -1.96 -0.17
N ASP A 76 4.99 -3.07 -0.14
CA ASP A 76 4.78 -4.12 0.86
C ASP A 76 5.08 -3.60 2.27
N ALA A 77 6.14 -2.79 2.40
CA ALA A 77 6.50 -2.14 3.66
C ALA A 77 5.37 -1.19 4.14
N ALA A 78 4.84 -0.34 3.26
CA ALA A 78 3.74 0.57 3.60
C ALA A 78 2.45 -0.20 3.97
N CYS A 79 2.12 -1.27 3.24
CA CYS A 79 0.94 -2.10 3.57
C CYS A 79 1.14 -2.90 4.86
N ALA A 80 2.38 -3.29 5.19
CA ALA A 80 2.73 -3.84 6.49
C ALA A 80 2.59 -2.83 7.63
N CYS A 81 2.99 -1.56 7.41
CA CYS A 81 2.84 -0.48 8.38
C CYS A 81 1.36 -0.28 8.73
N LEU A 82 0.48 -0.15 7.73
CA LEU A 82 -0.97 -0.04 7.95
C LEU A 82 -1.58 -1.22 8.74
N ARG A 83 -0.98 -2.41 8.65
CA ARG A 83 -1.48 -3.61 9.35
C ARG A 83 -1.01 -3.69 10.80
N ARG A 84 0.21 -3.22 11.08
CA ARG A 84 0.89 -3.39 12.38
C ARG A 84 0.73 -2.17 13.27
N HIS A 85 0.89 -0.99 12.70
CA HIS A 85 0.91 0.29 13.41
C HIS A 85 -0.46 0.96 13.37
N VAL A 86 -1.49 0.19 13.70
CA VAL A 86 -2.90 0.62 13.67
C VAL A 86 -3.26 1.61 14.78
N GLN A 87 -2.30 2.14 15.53
CA GLN A 87 -2.51 3.16 16.57
C GLN A 87 -1.67 4.43 16.33
N CYS A 88 -0.70 4.39 15.40
CA CYS A 88 0.20 5.51 15.13
C CYS A 88 -0.29 6.28 13.89
N GLU A 89 -0.90 7.44 14.11
CA GLU A 89 -1.50 8.26 13.06
C GLU A 89 -0.47 8.70 12.00
N ASP A 90 0.72 9.13 12.43
CA ASP A 90 1.76 9.62 11.52
C ASP A 90 2.24 8.51 10.56
N VAL A 91 2.50 7.31 11.09
CA VAL A 91 2.86 6.13 10.28
C VAL A 91 1.76 5.83 9.26
N ILE A 92 0.49 5.96 9.64
CA ILE A 92 -0.65 5.70 8.76
C ILE A 92 -0.75 6.74 7.64
N VAL A 93 -0.64 8.03 7.97
CA VAL A 93 -0.70 9.13 7.00
C VAL A 93 0.45 9.02 5.99
N GLN A 94 1.67 8.71 6.45
CA GLN A 94 2.81 8.50 5.57
C GLN A 94 2.62 7.25 4.70
N SER A 95 2.14 6.14 5.28
CA SER A 95 1.83 4.92 4.53
C SER A 95 0.80 5.18 3.43
N PHE A 96 -0.27 5.93 3.71
CA PHE A 96 -1.25 6.31 2.68
C PHE A 96 -0.64 7.17 1.58
N SER A 97 0.28 8.07 1.91
CA SER A 97 0.98 8.90 0.94
C SER A 97 1.80 8.06 -0.06
N VAL A 98 2.54 7.05 0.44
CA VAL A 98 3.28 6.09 -0.38
C VAL A 98 2.34 5.34 -1.34
N LEU A 99 1.25 4.78 -0.80
CA LEU A 99 0.32 3.96 -1.59
C LEU A 99 -0.44 4.80 -2.62
N LEU A 100 -0.89 6.01 -2.24
CA LEU A 100 -1.62 6.90 -3.14
C LEU A 100 -0.76 7.30 -4.34
N LYS A 101 0.54 7.55 -4.12
CA LYS A 101 1.51 7.82 -5.19
C LYS A 101 1.59 6.63 -6.16
N ALA A 102 1.61 5.40 -5.65
CA ALA A 102 1.63 4.19 -6.46
C ALA A 102 0.33 3.98 -7.27
N PHE A 103 -0.84 4.18 -6.67
CA PHE A 103 -2.13 4.07 -7.38
C PHE A 103 -2.31 5.12 -8.49
N LYS A 104 -1.75 6.32 -8.30
CA LYS A 104 -1.73 7.38 -9.33
C LYS A 104 -0.81 7.01 -10.51
N SER A 105 0.20 6.16 -10.31
CA SER A 105 1.07 5.68 -11.39
C SER A 105 0.35 4.68 -12.29
N LYS A 106 0.25 4.99 -13.58
CA LYS A 106 -0.33 4.09 -14.60
C LYS A 106 0.40 2.74 -14.68
N GLN A 107 1.71 2.72 -14.42
CA GLN A 107 2.55 1.52 -14.52
C GLN A 107 2.37 0.56 -13.34
N LEU A 108 2.02 1.08 -12.17
CA LEU A 108 1.97 0.31 -10.92
C LEU A 108 0.56 -0.06 -10.51
N ARG A 109 -0.43 0.61 -11.07
CA ARG A 109 -1.86 0.45 -10.79
C ARG A 109 -2.31 -1.00 -10.58
N GLY A 110 -2.04 -1.90 -11.54
CA GLY A 110 -2.45 -3.31 -11.44
C GLY A 110 -1.64 -4.15 -10.45
N LYS A 111 -0.48 -3.65 -10.01
CA LYS A 111 0.40 -4.35 -9.06
C LYS A 111 0.03 -4.05 -7.61
N VAL A 112 -0.42 -2.83 -7.31
CA VAL A 112 -0.82 -2.44 -5.94
C VAL A 112 -2.02 -3.24 -5.45
N ASP A 113 -2.95 -3.57 -6.35
CA ASP A 113 -4.13 -4.38 -6.06
C ASP A 113 -3.77 -5.79 -5.55
N ALA A 114 -2.72 -6.41 -6.11
CA ALA A 114 -2.29 -7.76 -5.75
C ALA A 114 -1.73 -7.87 -4.31
N LEU A 115 -1.31 -6.74 -3.71
CA LEU A 115 -0.70 -6.72 -2.38
C LEU A 115 -1.73 -6.64 -1.24
N GLY A 116 -3.02 -6.55 -1.55
CA GLY A 116 -4.09 -6.43 -0.55
C GLY A 116 -4.05 -5.10 0.21
N CYS A 117 -3.54 -4.05 -0.43
CA CYS A 117 -3.37 -2.73 0.17
C CYS A 117 -4.71 -2.01 0.45
N VAL A 118 -5.74 -2.26 -0.37
CA VAL A 118 -7.10 -1.75 -0.14
C VAL A 118 -7.69 -2.30 1.17
N GLY A 119 -7.53 -3.60 1.43
CA GLY A 119 -8.00 -4.22 2.67
C GLY A 119 -7.24 -3.71 3.91
N ALA A 120 -5.92 -3.54 3.78
CA ALA A 120 -5.10 -2.93 4.84
C ALA A 120 -5.55 -1.50 5.16
N ALA A 121 -5.81 -0.69 4.12
CA ALA A 121 -6.33 0.66 4.26
C ALA A 121 -7.70 0.69 4.94
N CYS A 122 -8.64 -0.17 4.53
CA CYS A 122 -9.96 -0.25 5.16
C CYS A 122 -9.89 -0.61 6.65
N LYS A 123 -8.97 -1.51 7.03
CA LYS A 123 -8.76 -1.87 8.45
C LYS A 123 -8.17 -0.69 9.23
N SER A 124 -7.19 0.01 8.66
CA SER A 124 -6.55 1.18 9.27
C SER A 124 -7.53 2.34 9.47
N ILE A 125 -8.34 2.68 8.45
CA ILE A 125 -9.37 3.72 8.54
C ILE A 125 -10.37 3.40 9.66
N ARG A 126 -10.82 2.14 9.76
CA ARG A 126 -11.76 1.71 10.81
C ARG A 126 -11.17 1.83 12.21
N ALA A 127 -9.88 1.55 12.37
CA ALA A 127 -9.16 1.75 13.63
C ALA A 127 -9.00 3.24 13.97
N HIS A 128 -8.90 4.11 12.95
CA HIS A 128 -8.63 5.55 13.08
C HIS A 128 -9.80 6.45 12.70
N LEU A 129 -11.05 6.00 12.94
CA LEU A 129 -12.22 6.82 12.61
C LEU A 129 -12.26 8.17 13.34
N ALA A 130 -11.49 8.34 14.43
CA ALA A 130 -11.38 9.63 15.12
C ALA A 130 -10.38 10.60 14.49
N SER A 131 -9.44 10.12 13.65
CA SER A 131 -8.46 10.97 12.96
C SER A 131 -8.99 11.39 11.59
N GLU A 132 -9.14 12.70 11.40
CA GLU A 132 -9.59 13.27 10.13
C GLU A 132 -8.54 13.04 9.02
N CYS A 133 -7.25 13.16 9.36
CA CYS A 133 -6.13 12.98 8.44
C CYS A 133 -6.05 11.54 7.92
N ALA A 134 -6.13 10.55 8.80
CA ALA A 134 -6.10 9.14 8.42
C ALA A 134 -7.32 8.76 7.56
N VAL A 135 -8.51 9.26 7.92
CA VAL A 135 -9.74 8.99 7.18
C VAL A 135 -9.71 9.67 5.80
N SER A 136 -9.28 10.92 5.72
CA SER A 136 -9.14 11.67 4.46
C SER A 136 -8.12 11.01 3.51
N GLY A 137 -6.92 10.68 4.02
CA GLY A 137 -5.89 9.99 3.24
C GLY A 137 -6.35 8.60 2.77
N GLY A 138 -7.06 7.88 3.65
CA GLY A 138 -7.67 6.59 3.33
C GLY A 138 -8.76 6.68 2.25
N ILE A 139 -9.66 7.67 2.32
CA ILE A 139 -10.69 7.91 1.29
C ILE A 139 -10.03 8.26 -0.05
N ALA A 140 -9.00 9.11 -0.05
CA ALA A 140 -8.27 9.47 -1.26
C ALA A 140 -7.62 8.23 -1.91
N LEU A 141 -7.06 7.33 -1.09
CA LEU A 141 -6.51 6.05 -1.55
C LEU A 141 -7.59 5.14 -2.16
N LEU A 142 -8.71 4.97 -1.46
CA LEU A 142 -9.83 4.14 -1.94
C LEU A 142 -10.44 4.70 -3.22
N ARG A 143 -10.54 6.03 -3.35
CA ARG A 143 -10.96 6.69 -4.60
C ARG A 143 -9.98 6.39 -5.72
N ALA A 144 -8.67 6.51 -5.47
CA ALA A 144 -7.65 6.20 -6.45
C ALA A 144 -7.72 4.72 -6.92
N ALA A 145 -7.94 3.79 -5.98
CA ALA A 145 -8.17 2.37 -6.28
C ALA A 145 -9.47 2.12 -7.06
N SER A 146 -10.57 2.81 -6.75
CA SER A 146 -11.85 2.63 -7.46
C SER A 146 -11.81 3.05 -8.94
N ILE A 147 -10.90 3.97 -9.31
CA ILE A 147 -10.70 4.43 -10.70
C ILE A 147 -9.96 3.36 -11.54
N THR A 148 -9.27 2.44 -10.88
CA THR A 148 -8.56 1.35 -11.53
C THR A 148 -9.59 0.28 -11.84
N ARG A 149 -10.11 0.26 -13.08
CA ARG A 149 -11.02 -0.80 -13.61
C ARG A 149 -10.30 -2.16 -13.70
N THR A 150 -9.73 -2.61 -12.61
CA THR A 150 -9.17 -3.93 -12.41
C THR A 150 -10.14 -4.65 -11.48
N GLY A 151 -10.37 -5.95 -11.70
CA GLY A 151 -11.28 -6.78 -10.90
C GLY A 151 -10.91 -6.92 -9.41
N ALA A 152 -10.17 -5.97 -8.83
CA ALA A 152 -9.81 -5.88 -7.42
C ALA A 152 -10.95 -5.35 -6.53
N LEU A 153 -11.93 -4.64 -7.11
CA LEU A 153 -13.19 -4.33 -6.40
C LEU A 153 -13.99 -5.59 -6.03
N ASP A 154 -13.66 -6.74 -6.62
CA ASP A 154 -14.29 -8.03 -6.30
C ASP A 154 -13.83 -8.58 -4.94
N VAL A 155 -12.70 -8.10 -4.38
CA VAL A 155 -12.13 -8.70 -3.16
C VAL A 155 -12.70 -8.12 -1.87
N ASP A 156 -13.24 -6.88 -1.84
CA ASP A 156 -13.91 -6.39 -0.61
C ASP A 156 -14.83 -5.17 -0.78
N ALA A 157 -15.68 -5.11 -1.83
CA ALA A 157 -16.65 -4.02 -1.96
C ALA A 157 -17.51 -3.81 -0.69
N ARG A 158 -17.80 -4.90 0.05
CA ARG A 158 -18.53 -4.83 1.33
C ARG A 158 -17.71 -4.15 2.42
N GLY A 159 -16.44 -4.52 2.60
CA GLY A 159 -15.57 -3.89 3.60
C GLY A 159 -15.23 -2.44 3.27
N ILE A 160 -15.13 -2.08 1.99
CA ILE A 160 -14.98 -0.69 1.54
C ILE A 160 -16.23 0.12 1.93
N VAL A 161 -17.43 -0.34 1.54
CA VAL A 161 -18.68 0.36 1.87
C VAL A 161 -18.86 0.49 3.39
N ALA A 162 -18.64 -0.58 4.15
CA ALA A 162 -18.74 -0.54 5.62
C ALA A 162 -17.75 0.46 6.25
N THR A 163 -16.54 0.57 5.69
CA THR A 163 -15.54 1.55 6.14
C THR A 163 -15.99 2.98 5.85
N LEU A 164 -16.48 3.23 4.64
CA LEU A 164 -16.96 4.54 4.22
C LEU A 164 -18.22 4.97 5.00
N GLU A 165 -19.15 4.06 5.27
CA GLU A 165 -20.30 4.33 6.12
C GLU A 165 -19.90 4.72 7.55
N GLY A 166 -18.83 4.11 8.08
CA GLY A 166 -18.23 4.51 9.35
C GLY A 166 -17.74 5.96 9.32
N ALA A 167 -17.04 6.35 8.25
CA ALA A 167 -16.60 7.72 8.05
C ALA A 167 -17.79 8.70 7.90
N VAL A 168 -18.82 8.35 7.12
CA VAL A 168 -20.04 9.16 6.95
C VAL A 168 -20.78 9.39 8.26
N ARG A 169 -20.83 8.37 9.14
CA ARG A 169 -21.47 8.49 10.45
C ARG A 169 -20.71 9.40 11.40
N ARG A 170 -19.38 9.39 11.31
CA ARG A 170 -18.49 10.08 12.25
C ARG A 170 -18.22 11.54 11.89
N TYR A 171 -18.09 11.83 10.60
CA TYR A 171 -17.75 13.16 10.10
C TYR A 171 -18.97 13.86 9.52
N ARG A 172 -18.98 15.19 9.62
CA ARG A 172 -19.90 16.05 8.85
C ARG A 172 -19.13 16.63 7.65
N HIS A 173 -19.85 17.28 6.75
CA HIS A 173 -19.34 17.87 5.49
C HIS A 173 -17.95 18.54 5.67
N PRO A 174 -16.94 18.32 4.79
CA PRO A 174 -16.98 17.73 3.44
C PRO A 174 -16.67 16.22 3.33
N LEU A 175 -15.97 15.59 4.28
CA LEU A 175 -15.51 14.20 4.17
C LEU A 175 -16.63 13.18 4.02
N ALA A 176 -17.77 13.42 4.69
CA ALA A 176 -18.96 12.59 4.53
C ALA A 176 -19.52 12.63 3.10
N GLY A 177 -19.36 13.76 2.38
CA GLY A 177 -19.76 13.89 0.98
C GLY A 177 -18.89 13.03 0.07
N GLU A 178 -17.56 13.10 0.26
CA GLU A 178 -16.60 12.28 -0.50
C GLU A 178 -16.79 10.79 -0.27
N ALA A 179 -17.04 10.38 0.97
CA ALA A 179 -17.30 8.99 1.31
C ALA A 179 -18.60 8.48 0.67
N ARG A 180 -19.68 9.28 0.65
CA ARG A 180 -20.95 8.94 -0.03
C ARG A 180 -20.79 8.79 -1.53
N GLU A 181 -20.12 9.74 -2.18
CA GLU A 181 -19.83 9.67 -3.61
C GLU A 181 -19.08 8.37 -3.95
N LEU A 182 -18.12 7.99 -3.11
CA LEU A 182 -17.35 6.77 -3.31
C LEU A 182 -18.17 5.50 -3.08
N ILE A 183 -19.08 5.48 -2.09
CA ILE A 183 -20.03 4.37 -1.89
C ILE A 183 -20.86 4.15 -3.15
N GLU A 184 -21.45 5.21 -3.71
CA GLU A 184 -22.28 5.12 -4.92
C GLU A 184 -21.51 4.55 -6.11
N ARG A 185 -20.24 4.95 -6.26
CA ARG A 185 -19.36 4.45 -7.33
C ARG A 185 -19.01 2.97 -7.15
N VAL A 186 -18.71 2.54 -5.93
CA VAL A 186 -18.42 1.13 -5.60
C VAL A 186 -19.66 0.26 -5.85
N GLU A 187 -20.84 0.71 -5.43
CA GLU A 187 -22.09 0.00 -5.68
C GLU A 187 -22.48 -0.03 -7.15
N TRP A 188 -22.27 1.07 -7.89
CA TRP A 188 -22.48 1.10 -9.32
C TRP A 188 -21.56 0.10 -10.03
N ALA A 189 -20.27 0.07 -9.69
CA ALA A 189 -19.32 -0.88 -10.25
C ALA A 189 -19.75 -2.34 -10.00
N LYS A 190 -20.23 -2.64 -8.78
CA LYS A 190 -20.78 -3.96 -8.43
C LYS A 190 -22.00 -4.36 -9.29
N ARG A 191 -22.84 -3.40 -9.68
CA ARG A 191 -23.99 -3.65 -10.57
C ARG A 191 -23.57 -3.92 -12.03
N GLN A 192 -22.41 -3.43 -12.44
CA GLN A 192 -21.88 -3.58 -13.80
C GLN A 192 -21.05 -4.86 -14.00
N THR A 193 -20.50 -5.45 -12.92
CA THR A 193 -19.81 -6.74 -12.98
C THR A 193 -20.81 -7.89 -13.12
N LYS A 194 -20.88 -8.52 -14.30
CA LYS A 194 -21.65 -9.75 -14.51
C LYS A 194 -21.08 -10.89 -13.63
N PRO A 195 -21.92 -11.74 -13.00
CA PRO A 195 -21.48 -12.79 -12.08
C PRO A 195 -20.88 -14.04 -12.77
N THR A 196 -20.06 -13.88 -13.81
CA THR A 196 -19.60 -15.00 -14.67
C THR A 196 -18.10 -15.31 -14.65
N LEU A 197 -17.34 -14.87 -13.63
CA LEU A 197 -15.93 -15.28 -13.48
C LEU A 197 -15.57 -15.80 -12.07
N LEU A 198 -16.54 -16.38 -11.35
CA LEU A 198 -16.22 -17.26 -10.22
C LEU A 198 -15.78 -18.63 -10.73
N ARG A 199 -14.54 -18.73 -11.21
CA ARG A 199 -13.79 -19.99 -11.06
C ARG A 199 -12.85 -19.79 -9.87
N PRO A 200 -12.95 -20.61 -8.81
CA PRO A 200 -11.92 -20.65 -7.79
C PRO A 200 -10.59 -20.98 -8.49
N TRP A 201 -9.58 -20.15 -8.29
CA TRP A 201 -8.19 -20.54 -8.54
C TRP A 201 -7.88 -21.71 -7.60
N ALA A 202 -8.07 -22.93 -8.10
CA ALA A 202 -7.53 -24.12 -7.48
C ALA A 202 -6.00 -24.00 -7.49
N HIS A 203 -5.40 -24.18 -6.32
CA HIS A 203 -3.96 -24.26 -6.11
C HIS A 203 -3.26 -25.08 -7.19
N CYS A 204 -2.32 -24.45 -7.91
CA CYS A 204 -1.22 -25.15 -8.54
C CYS A 204 -0.29 -25.67 -7.44
N SER A 205 -0.57 -26.88 -6.95
CA SER A 205 0.40 -27.72 -6.24
C SER A 205 0.66 -28.95 -7.10
N GLY A 206 1.53 -28.78 -8.10
CA GLY A 206 2.15 -29.90 -8.79
C GLY A 206 3.40 -30.32 -8.03
N VAL A 207 3.30 -31.39 -7.24
CA VAL A 207 4.44 -32.24 -6.89
C VAL A 207 4.04 -33.67 -7.26
N GLY A 208 4.88 -34.29 -8.09
CA GLY A 208 4.52 -35.41 -8.94
C GLY A 208 4.31 -36.73 -8.21
N ALA A 209 3.46 -37.55 -8.81
CA ALA A 209 3.51 -39.00 -8.68
C ALA A 209 3.64 -39.55 -10.11
N GLY A 210 4.74 -40.28 -10.31
CA GLY A 210 5.18 -40.77 -11.60
C GLY A 210 4.25 -41.78 -12.25
N LYS A 211 4.39 -41.83 -13.57
CA LYS A 211 3.93 -42.86 -14.50
C LYS A 211 4.02 -44.28 -13.92
N ALA A 212 2.97 -45.07 -14.15
CA ALA A 212 3.08 -46.36 -14.84
C ALA A 212 1.69 -46.94 -15.10
N GLY A 213 1.25 -46.85 -16.36
CA GLY A 213 0.18 -47.68 -16.91
C GLY A 213 0.64 -48.19 -18.28
N ARG A 214 0.91 -49.49 -18.37
CA ARG A 214 1.00 -50.37 -19.56
C ARG A 214 1.46 -51.74 -19.03
N ALA A 215 1.03 -52.89 -19.50
CA ALA A 215 0.03 -53.34 -20.46
C ALA A 215 0.01 -54.89 -20.34
N GLY A 216 -1.07 -55.56 -20.72
CA GLY A 216 -1.12 -57.01 -20.88
C GLY A 216 -1.99 -57.71 -19.84
#